data_AF-T1BFH9-F1
#
_entry.id   AF-T1BFH9-F1
#
_cell.length_a   1.000
_cell.length_b   1.000
_cell.length_c   1.000
_cell.angle_alpha   90.00
_cell.angle_beta   90.00
_cell.angle_gamma   90.00
#
_symmetry.space_group_name_H-M   'P 1'
#
loop_
_entity.id
_entity.type
_entity.pdbx_description
1 polymer ?
#
loop_
_entity_poly.entity_id
_entity_poly.type
_entity_poly.pdbx_seq_one_letter_code
_entity_poly.pdbx_strand_id
1 'polypeptide(L)'
;MTLLYHPATLPAHRKVPVHDVVKRQQVKVLREAGLSLRLIAEKAGIAVSTVRRILEHEEVPESDRPCVGRPPVARRYQDIARRILADRSDLPTVEILRLLREKGYDGGKNPVYRLVRELRHATNPVMVRFEGLAGEFSQNDFGQVRVKYLNGETEIVHFFAARLKWSRWVYVETVPNEQVEALSRALISSFESFGGVPLSCVFDNPKTIVTSRYGHRIEWNPTFQQVVVDYRFACEMCTPKRGNEKGSVENLVGFVKGNFFKVRRFHDREDLLRQLASWHQEVNYERPCRATRVTPASRIEEERKRLRPLPIPPSEYALRFPVRVGPTAEVSFQGRRYSMPAEAMGLNATLFLYPERVRIMTDRFDEVHPRDPSNGVSTLSKHATSALATVAGRRGQLYYMRQRVLEVGSVAERFLTEVVHAHPRAWSW
;
A
#
# COMPACT_ATOMS: atom_id res chain seq x y z
N MET A 1 -44.97 45.40 -61.99
CA MET A 1 -44.04 44.24 -62.01
C MET A 1 -43.57 43.99 -60.60
N THR A 2 -43.93 42.84 -60.06
CA THR A 2 -43.30 42.18 -58.89
C THR A 2 -41.79 42.04 -59.10
N LEU A 3 -41.05 41.83 -58.00
CA LEU A 3 -39.63 41.41 -57.84
C LEU A 3 -38.80 42.54 -57.15
N LEU A 4 -38.04 42.35 -56.06
CA LEU A 4 -37.54 41.16 -55.37
C LEU A 4 -37.10 41.51 -53.94
N TYR A 5 -37.16 40.48 -53.11
CA TYR A 5 -36.78 40.40 -51.70
C TYR A 5 -35.32 39.93 -51.59
N HIS A 6 -34.50 40.71 -50.86
CA HIS A 6 -33.32 40.41 -50.00
C HIS A 6 -32.18 39.43 -50.43
N PRO A 7 -30.92 39.59 -49.92
CA PRO A 7 -30.59 39.71 -48.49
C PRO A 7 -29.61 40.83 -48.10
N ALA A 8 -29.93 41.53 -47.01
CA ALA A 8 -28.97 42.33 -46.26
C ALA A 8 -28.16 41.42 -45.33
N THR A 9 -26.86 41.63 -45.36
CA THR A 9 -25.82 41.05 -44.54
C THR A 9 -26.06 41.33 -43.05
N LEU A 10 -26.02 40.28 -42.22
CA LEU A 10 -26.00 40.35 -40.75
C LEU A 10 -24.83 41.23 -40.25
N PRO A 11 -25.04 42.14 -39.28
CA PRO A 11 -23.93 42.61 -38.45
C PRO A 11 -23.71 41.65 -37.28
N ALA A 12 -22.46 41.25 -37.14
CA ALA A 12 -21.95 40.36 -36.10
C ALA A 12 -22.26 40.87 -34.69
N HIS A 13 -22.78 39.98 -33.84
CA HIS A 13 -22.87 40.17 -32.39
C HIS A 13 -21.47 40.38 -31.79
N ARG A 14 -21.11 41.64 -31.52
CA ARG A 14 -19.91 42.00 -30.75
C ARG A 14 -20.09 41.55 -29.31
N LYS A 15 -19.41 40.46 -28.93
CA LYS A 15 -19.26 40.02 -27.53
C LYS A 15 -18.61 41.15 -26.71
N VAL A 16 -19.29 41.60 -25.67
CA VAL A 16 -18.78 42.57 -24.69
C VAL A 16 -17.83 41.83 -23.73
N PRO A 17 -16.58 42.28 -23.52
CA PRO A 17 -15.68 41.65 -22.56
C PRO A 17 -16.11 42.01 -21.14
N VAL A 18 -16.30 40.99 -20.31
CA VAL A 18 -16.42 41.10 -18.85
C VAL A 18 -15.10 41.63 -18.32
N HIS A 19 -15.04 42.89 -17.87
CA HIS A 19 -13.82 43.43 -17.28
C HIS A 19 -13.52 42.70 -15.96
N ASP A 20 -12.30 42.17 -15.89
CA ASP A 20 -11.66 41.52 -14.75
C ASP A 20 -11.89 42.29 -13.45
N VAL A 21 -12.24 41.58 -12.36
CA VAL A 21 -12.49 42.15 -11.02
C VAL A 21 -11.29 42.98 -10.57
N VAL A 22 -10.08 42.55 -10.94
CA VAL A 22 -8.82 43.24 -10.67
C VAL A 22 -8.77 44.62 -11.34
N LYS A 23 -9.25 44.75 -12.58
CA LYS A 23 -9.28 46.03 -13.30
C LYS A 23 -10.27 47.03 -12.71
N ARG A 24 -11.41 46.55 -12.18
CA ARG A 24 -12.37 47.42 -11.48
C ARG A 24 -11.78 47.97 -10.18
N GLN A 25 -11.09 47.14 -9.39
CA GLN A 25 -10.43 47.58 -8.17
C GLN A 25 -9.30 48.57 -8.49
N GLN A 26 -8.52 48.33 -9.53
CA GLN A 26 -7.49 49.26 -10.01
C GLN A 26 -8.09 50.62 -10.38
N VAL A 27 -9.24 50.66 -11.07
CA VAL A 27 -9.94 51.91 -11.40
C VAL A 27 -10.41 52.67 -10.15
N LYS A 28 -10.93 51.97 -9.13
CA LYS A 28 -11.35 52.58 -7.86
C LYS A 28 -10.18 53.21 -7.10
N VAL A 29 -9.09 52.45 -6.91
CA VAL A 29 -7.88 52.92 -6.23
C VAL A 29 -7.26 54.14 -6.94
N LEU A 30 -7.19 54.13 -8.27
CA LEU A 30 -6.67 55.27 -9.03
C LEU A 30 -7.60 56.49 -8.97
N ARG A 31 -8.92 56.29 -8.80
CA ARG A 31 -9.87 57.39 -8.63
C ARG A 31 -9.77 58.01 -7.23
N GLU A 32 -9.65 57.19 -6.19
CA GLU A 32 -9.41 57.64 -4.81
C GLU A 32 -8.09 58.40 -4.68
N ALA A 33 -7.06 58.00 -5.42
CA ALA A 33 -5.79 58.72 -5.51
C ALA A 33 -5.87 60.06 -6.30
N GLY A 34 -7.06 60.49 -6.73
CA GLY A 34 -7.30 61.80 -7.33
C GLY A 34 -7.01 61.92 -8.84
N LEU A 35 -6.76 60.80 -9.54
CA LEU A 35 -6.44 60.85 -10.97
C LEU A 35 -7.66 61.20 -11.83
N SER A 36 -7.39 61.86 -12.97
CA SER A 36 -8.41 62.18 -13.98
C SER A 36 -8.85 60.92 -14.74
N LEU A 37 -10.10 60.90 -15.22
CA LEU A 37 -10.68 59.72 -15.89
C LEU A 37 -9.88 59.29 -17.14
N ARG A 38 -9.25 60.23 -17.85
CA ARG A 38 -8.38 59.94 -19.01
C ARG A 38 -7.10 59.24 -18.58
N LEU A 39 -6.47 59.70 -17.50
CA LEU A 39 -5.23 59.12 -16.99
C LEU A 39 -5.47 57.72 -16.38
N ILE A 40 -6.65 57.51 -15.77
CA ILE A 40 -7.07 56.18 -15.29
C ILE A 40 -7.28 55.21 -16.45
N ALA A 41 -7.94 55.65 -17.52
CA ALA A 41 -8.18 54.86 -18.72
C ALA A 41 -6.86 54.38 -19.38
N GLU A 42 -5.89 55.28 -19.47
CA GLU A 42 -4.54 55.00 -19.96
C GLU A 42 -3.81 53.99 -19.06
N LYS A 43 -3.74 54.24 -17.75
CA LYS A 43 -3.05 53.35 -16.78
C LYS A 43 -3.68 51.97 -16.64
N ALA A 44 -5.00 51.85 -16.77
CA ALA A 44 -5.72 50.57 -16.69
C ALA A 44 -5.89 49.87 -18.06
N GLY A 45 -5.47 50.52 -19.15
CA GLY A 45 -5.59 50.02 -20.52
C GLY A 45 -7.04 49.71 -20.91
N ILE A 46 -7.98 50.61 -20.59
CA ILE A 46 -9.41 50.50 -20.91
C ILE A 46 -9.96 51.82 -21.43
N ALA A 47 -11.08 51.79 -22.16
CA ALA A 47 -11.70 53.02 -22.66
C ALA A 47 -12.26 53.90 -21.53
N VAL A 48 -12.21 55.23 -21.71
CA VAL A 48 -12.74 56.21 -20.72
C VAL A 48 -14.22 55.98 -20.40
N SER A 49 -15.02 55.56 -21.39
CA SER A 49 -16.42 55.18 -21.20
C SER A 49 -16.60 53.99 -20.25
N THR A 50 -15.63 53.07 -20.23
CA THR A 50 -15.63 51.92 -19.32
C THR A 50 -15.24 52.34 -17.91
N VAL A 51 -14.26 53.24 -17.75
CA VAL A 51 -13.90 53.83 -16.45
C VAL A 51 -15.12 54.50 -15.81
N ARG A 52 -15.84 55.33 -16.59
CA ARG A 52 -17.05 56.02 -16.12
C ARG A 52 -18.13 55.02 -15.68
N ARG A 53 -18.40 54.00 -16.50
CA ARG A 53 -19.36 52.93 -16.16
C ARG A 53 -18.97 52.12 -14.91
N ILE A 54 -17.68 51.93 -14.64
CA ILE A 54 -17.21 51.22 -13.45
C ILE A 54 -17.40 52.07 -12.18
N LEU A 55 -17.24 53.39 -12.28
CA LEU A 55 -17.41 54.31 -11.15
C LEU A 55 -18.89 54.62 -10.86
N GLU A 56 -19.76 54.57 -11.88
CA GLU A 56 -21.21 54.82 -11.73
C GLU A 56 -22.00 53.62 -11.17
N HIS A 57 -21.48 52.40 -11.28
CA HIS A 57 -22.12 51.19 -10.76
C HIS A 57 -21.29 50.61 -9.61
N GLU A 58 -21.64 51.00 -8.38
CA GLU A 58 -20.86 50.73 -7.17
C GLU A 58 -20.92 49.27 -6.70
N GLU A 59 -22.03 48.58 -6.99
CA GLU A 59 -22.25 47.19 -6.63
C GLU A 59 -22.62 46.35 -7.86
N VAL A 60 -21.91 45.24 -8.03
CA VAL A 60 -22.44 44.10 -8.79
C VAL A 60 -23.17 43.25 -7.75
N PRO A 61 -24.49 43.04 -7.85
CA PRO A 61 -25.08 41.90 -7.15
C PRO A 61 -24.29 40.69 -7.62
N GLU A 62 -23.79 39.87 -6.69
CA GLU A 62 -23.20 38.57 -7.02
C GLU A 62 -24.01 37.98 -8.16
N SER A 63 -23.38 37.84 -9.32
CA SER A 63 -24.10 37.35 -10.47
C SER A 63 -24.40 35.88 -10.18
N ASP A 64 -25.57 35.61 -9.63
CA ASP A 64 -26.34 34.44 -9.99
C ASP A 64 -26.37 34.47 -11.51
N ARG A 65 -25.46 33.72 -12.13
CA ARG A 65 -25.60 33.39 -13.54
C ARG A 65 -26.96 32.69 -13.61
N PRO A 66 -27.97 33.23 -14.32
CA PRO A 66 -29.09 32.39 -14.69
C PRO A 66 -28.46 31.33 -15.59
N CYS A 67 -28.44 30.09 -15.11
CA CYS A 67 -28.27 28.96 -16.00
C CYS A 67 -29.42 29.07 -17.00
N VAL A 68 -29.13 29.55 -18.21
CA VAL A 68 -30.10 29.61 -19.30
C VAL A 68 -30.45 28.17 -19.64
N GLY A 69 -31.58 27.73 -19.10
CA GLY A 69 -32.13 26.40 -19.24
C GLY A 69 -33.20 26.17 -18.18
N ARG A 70 -34.39 25.73 -18.61
CA ARG A 70 -35.47 25.24 -17.74
C ARG A 70 -34.89 24.43 -16.58
N PRO A 71 -35.35 24.61 -15.32
CA PRO A 71 -34.86 23.83 -14.18
C PRO A 71 -34.86 22.36 -14.58
N PRO A 72 -33.75 21.61 -14.40
CA PRO A 72 -33.70 20.22 -14.82
C PRO A 72 -34.88 19.50 -14.19
N VAL A 73 -35.66 18.75 -14.97
CA VAL A 73 -36.83 17.97 -14.49
C VAL A 73 -36.48 17.17 -13.23
N ALA A 74 -35.21 16.74 -13.11
CA ALA A 74 -34.65 16.05 -11.96
C ALA A 74 -34.75 16.82 -10.63
N ARG A 75 -34.65 18.16 -10.62
CA ARG A 75 -34.75 18.96 -9.38
C ARG A 75 -36.11 18.81 -8.69
N ARG A 76 -37.19 18.53 -9.43
CA ARG A 76 -38.52 18.24 -8.85
C ARG A 76 -38.52 16.96 -8.01
N TYR A 77 -37.57 16.06 -8.27
CA TYR A 77 -37.40 14.79 -7.57
C TYR A 77 -36.31 14.87 -6.48
N GLN A 78 -35.81 16.06 -6.15
CA GLN A 78 -34.73 16.25 -5.19
C GLN A 78 -35.07 15.72 -3.80
N ASP A 79 -36.28 15.97 -3.29
CA ASP A 79 -36.67 15.50 -1.95
C ASP A 79 -36.85 13.99 -1.89
N ILE A 80 -37.34 13.38 -2.97
CA ILE A 80 -37.45 11.92 -3.10
C ILE A 80 -36.05 11.30 -3.14
N ALA A 81 -35.15 11.85 -3.96
CA ALA A 81 -33.76 11.40 -4.03
C ALA A 81 -33.04 11.57 -2.68
N ARG A 82 -33.30 12.67 -1.97
CA ARG A 82 -32.76 12.92 -0.63
C ARG A 82 -33.28 11.92 0.40
N ARG A 83 -34.57 11.59 0.39
CA ARG A 83 -35.14 10.55 1.28
C ARG A 83 -34.55 9.18 0.98
N ILE A 84 -34.44 8.79 -0.29
CA ILE A 84 -33.81 7.53 -0.70
C ILE A 84 -32.35 7.46 -0.21
N LEU A 85 -31.60 8.55 -0.35
CA LEU A 85 -30.21 8.64 0.12
C LEU A 85 -30.08 8.71 1.65
N ALA A 86 -31.10 9.20 2.35
CA ALA A 86 -31.13 9.21 3.82
C ALA A 86 -31.38 7.80 4.37
N ASP A 87 -32.29 7.04 3.75
CA ASP A 87 -32.58 5.66 4.14
C ASP A 87 -31.45 4.69 3.71
N ARG A 88 -30.86 4.92 2.52
CA ARG A 88 -29.85 4.06 1.89
C ARG A 88 -28.80 4.89 1.16
N SER A 89 -27.78 5.32 1.90
CA SER A 89 -26.75 6.27 1.41
C SER A 89 -25.81 5.71 0.33
N ASP A 90 -25.65 4.39 0.25
CA ASP A 90 -24.71 3.69 -0.66
C ASP A 90 -25.33 3.21 -1.97
N LEU A 91 -26.66 3.37 -2.14
CA LEU A 91 -27.40 2.97 -3.35
C LEU A 91 -26.76 3.51 -4.63
N PRO A 92 -26.39 2.68 -5.61
CA PRO A 92 -25.84 3.15 -6.89
C PRO A 92 -26.76 4.19 -7.55
N THR A 93 -26.19 5.23 -8.14
CA THR A 93 -26.95 6.31 -8.81
C THR A 93 -27.87 5.78 -9.92
N VAL A 94 -27.52 4.65 -10.55
CA VAL A 94 -28.35 3.92 -11.52
C VAL A 94 -29.67 3.46 -10.88
N GLU A 95 -29.61 2.95 -9.66
CA GLU A 95 -30.76 2.43 -8.93
C GLU A 95 -31.65 3.56 -8.42
N ILE A 96 -31.04 4.67 -8.00
CA ILE A 96 -31.77 5.91 -7.68
C ILE A 96 -32.52 6.41 -8.92
N LEU A 97 -31.90 6.39 -10.10
CA LEU A 97 -32.58 6.73 -11.36
C LEU A 97 -33.76 5.78 -11.66
N ARG A 98 -33.62 4.47 -11.40
CA ARG A 98 -34.70 3.48 -11.56
C ARG A 98 -35.89 3.81 -10.64
N LEU A 99 -35.63 4.05 -9.36
CA LEU A 99 -36.64 4.42 -8.36
C LEU A 99 -37.32 5.75 -8.69
N LEU A 100 -36.58 6.73 -9.20
CA LEU A 100 -37.16 8.01 -9.64
C LEU A 100 -38.07 7.82 -10.85
N ARG A 101 -37.74 6.91 -11.78
CA ARG A 101 -38.59 6.59 -12.93
C ARG A 101 -39.91 5.92 -12.52
N GLU A 102 -39.87 5.00 -11.56
CA GLU A 102 -41.09 4.42 -10.96
C GLU A 102 -41.99 5.49 -10.33
N LYS A 103 -41.40 6.58 -9.85
CA LYS A 103 -42.12 7.75 -9.31
C LYS A 103 -42.50 8.80 -10.36
N GLY A 104 -42.31 8.51 -11.64
CA GLY A 104 -42.74 9.36 -12.77
C GLY A 104 -41.65 10.23 -13.40
N TYR A 105 -40.37 10.01 -13.08
CA TYR A 105 -39.28 10.74 -13.74
C TYR A 105 -39.11 10.28 -15.20
N ASP A 106 -39.36 11.16 -16.16
CA ASP A 106 -39.29 10.91 -17.60
C ASP A 106 -38.00 11.44 -18.26
N GLY A 107 -37.12 12.07 -17.48
CA GLY A 107 -35.92 12.72 -18.00
C GLY A 107 -34.72 11.79 -18.25
N GLY A 108 -33.66 12.39 -18.82
CA GLY A 108 -32.40 11.71 -19.09
C GLY A 108 -31.59 11.36 -17.84
N LYS A 109 -30.63 10.44 -17.97
CA LYS A 109 -29.78 10.00 -16.85
C LYS A 109 -28.91 11.11 -16.25
N ASN A 110 -28.33 11.98 -17.10
CA ASN A 110 -27.30 12.94 -16.69
C ASN A 110 -27.79 13.98 -15.64
N PRO A 111 -29.02 14.54 -15.75
CA PRO A 111 -29.60 15.38 -14.71
C PRO A 111 -29.72 14.71 -13.34
N VAL A 112 -30.15 13.44 -13.27
CA VAL A 112 -30.23 12.69 -12.01
C VAL A 112 -28.84 12.42 -11.45
N TYR A 113 -27.87 12.10 -12.30
CA TYR A 113 -26.49 11.89 -11.86
C TYR A 113 -25.88 13.15 -11.27
N ARG A 114 -26.15 14.31 -11.88
CA ARG A 114 -25.73 15.61 -11.34
C ARG A 114 -26.39 15.90 -10.00
N LEU A 115 -27.71 15.70 -9.91
CA LEU A 115 -28.48 15.90 -8.68
C LEU A 115 -28.00 14.99 -7.54
N VAL A 116 -27.83 13.69 -7.80
CA VAL A 116 -27.34 12.73 -6.80
C VAL A 116 -25.91 13.05 -6.38
N ARG A 117 -25.07 13.48 -7.32
CA ARG A 117 -23.71 13.96 -7.00
C ARG A 117 -23.76 15.18 -6.07
N GLU A 118 -24.58 16.18 -6.36
CA GLU A 118 -24.78 17.36 -5.50
C GLU A 118 -25.30 16.97 -4.11
N LEU A 119 -26.31 16.09 -4.04
CA LEU A 119 -26.88 15.59 -2.78
C LEU A 119 -25.87 14.79 -1.95
N ARG A 120 -25.00 14.01 -2.57
CA ARG A 120 -23.93 13.26 -1.90
C ARG A 120 -22.78 14.16 -1.42
N HIS A 121 -22.46 15.21 -2.17
CA HIS A 121 -21.45 16.19 -1.74
C HIS A 121 -21.88 16.92 -0.45
N ALA A 122 -23.18 17.15 -0.27
CA ALA A 122 -23.73 17.76 0.95
C ALA A 122 -23.70 16.82 2.17
N THR A 123 -23.61 15.51 1.97
CA THR A 123 -23.52 14.48 3.02
C THR A 123 -22.12 13.89 3.16
N ASN A 124 -21.08 14.53 2.63
CA ASN A 124 -19.72 14.12 2.94
C ASN A 124 -19.58 14.11 4.46
N PRO A 125 -19.36 12.94 5.09
CA PRO A 125 -19.27 12.86 6.53
C PRO A 125 -18.12 13.75 6.99
N VAL A 126 -18.31 14.41 8.12
CA VAL A 126 -17.24 15.19 8.75
C VAL A 126 -16.06 14.25 8.96
N MET A 127 -14.93 14.55 8.32
CA MET A 127 -13.68 13.84 8.59
C MET A 127 -13.21 14.25 9.99
N VAL A 128 -13.45 13.41 11.00
CA VAL A 128 -12.95 13.64 12.35
C VAL A 128 -11.43 13.46 12.34
N ARG A 129 -10.65 14.51 12.57
CA ARG A 129 -9.19 14.37 12.70
C ARG A 129 -8.88 13.58 13.99
N PHE A 130 -8.52 12.31 13.85
CA PHE A 130 -8.08 11.47 14.96
C PHE A 130 -6.57 11.65 15.19
N GLU A 131 -6.20 12.31 16.28
CA GLU A 131 -4.83 12.38 16.78
C GLU A 131 -4.65 11.27 17.82
N GLY A 132 -3.91 10.21 17.47
CA GLY A 132 -3.60 9.13 18.40
C GLY A 132 -2.59 9.58 19.46
N LEU A 133 -2.60 8.91 20.61
CA LEU A 133 -1.66 9.13 21.71
C LEU A 133 -0.30 8.51 21.42
N ALA A 134 0.72 8.96 22.16
CA ALA A 134 2.07 8.41 22.08
C ALA A 134 2.08 6.91 22.40
N GLY A 135 2.58 6.11 21.46
CA GLY A 135 2.75 4.66 21.61
C GLY A 135 1.48 3.85 21.32
N GLU A 136 0.39 4.53 20.94
CA GLU A 136 -0.91 3.90 20.78
C GLU A 136 -1.04 3.15 19.44
N PHE A 137 -0.72 3.81 18.32
CA PHE A 137 -0.97 3.25 16.98
C PHE A 137 0.24 3.31 16.06
N SER A 138 0.47 2.20 15.36
CA SER A 138 1.21 2.19 14.09
C SER A 138 0.27 1.93 12.92
N GLN A 139 0.57 2.53 11.77
CA GLN A 139 -0.06 2.21 10.49
C GLN A 139 0.94 1.44 9.63
N ASN A 140 0.50 0.30 9.10
CA ASN A 140 1.35 -0.64 8.38
C ASN A 140 0.68 -1.02 7.06
N ASP A 141 1.44 -0.99 5.97
CA ASP A 141 0.93 -1.31 4.65
C ASP A 141 2.02 -1.83 3.70
N PHE A 142 1.62 -2.57 2.69
CA PHE A 142 2.49 -2.97 1.59
C PHE A 142 2.33 -2.02 0.41
N GLY A 143 3.44 -1.81 -0.29
CA GLY A 143 3.44 -1.15 -1.58
C GLY A 143 4.34 -1.88 -2.55
N GLN A 144 4.01 -1.76 -3.83
CA GLN A 144 4.90 -2.17 -4.91
C GLN A 144 5.14 -1.01 -5.88
N VAL A 145 6.35 -0.93 -6.41
CA VAL A 145 6.75 0.08 -7.38
C VAL A 145 7.65 -0.53 -8.44
N ARG A 146 7.43 -0.16 -9.70
CA ARG A 146 8.33 -0.53 -10.78
C ARG A 146 9.52 0.43 -10.77
N VAL A 147 10.71 -0.10 -10.51
CA VAL A 147 11.97 0.63 -10.54
C VAL A 147 12.68 0.30 -11.85
N LYS A 148 13.16 1.34 -12.54
CA LYS A 148 14.08 1.20 -13.66
C LYS A 148 15.47 1.66 -13.20
N TYR A 149 16.41 0.75 -13.21
CA TYR A 149 17.80 0.98 -12.83
C TYR A 149 18.56 1.67 -13.96
N LEU A 150 19.69 2.30 -13.63
CA LEU A 150 20.53 2.99 -14.62
C LEU A 150 21.21 2.04 -15.60
N ASN A 151 21.42 0.78 -15.21
CA ASN A 151 21.89 -0.29 -16.10
C ASN A 151 20.84 -0.74 -17.14
N GLY A 152 19.61 -0.21 -17.09
CA GLY A 152 18.51 -0.53 -17.99
C GLY A 152 17.56 -1.62 -17.49
N GLU A 153 17.93 -2.35 -16.44
CA GLU A 153 17.09 -3.38 -15.82
C GLU A 153 15.85 -2.76 -15.17
N THR A 154 14.78 -3.55 -15.11
CA THR A 154 13.52 -3.14 -14.50
C THR A 154 13.06 -4.21 -13.52
N GLU A 155 12.74 -3.79 -12.30
CA GLU A 155 12.30 -4.66 -11.22
C GLU A 155 10.98 -4.14 -10.63
N ILE A 156 10.09 -5.05 -10.23
CA ILE A 156 8.98 -4.71 -9.33
C ILE A 156 9.49 -4.88 -7.90
N VAL A 157 9.74 -3.75 -7.24
CA VAL A 157 10.16 -3.72 -5.85
C VAL A 157 8.92 -3.69 -4.98
N HIS A 158 8.73 -4.75 -4.18
CA HIS A 158 7.79 -4.75 -3.06
C HIS A 158 8.47 -4.13 -1.83
N PHE A 159 7.71 -3.35 -1.07
CA PHE A 159 8.18 -2.74 0.16
C PHE A 159 7.09 -2.76 1.22
N PHE A 160 7.50 -2.94 2.47
CA PHE A 160 6.69 -2.71 3.64
C PHE A 160 6.91 -1.29 4.14
N ALA A 161 5.85 -0.61 4.56
CA ALA A 161 5.93 0.71 5.16
C ALA A 161 5.15 0.73 6.48
N ALA A 162 5.81 1.21 7.53
CA ALA A 162 5.24 1.40 8.85
C ALA A 162 5.41 2.86 9.30
N ARG A 163 4.43 3.37 10.02
CA ARG A 163 4.47 4.73 10.60
C ARG A 163 3.80 4.78 11.96
N LEU A 164 4.49 5.31 12.98
CA LEU A 164 3.86 5.64 14.26
C LEU A 164 2.95 6.86 14.11
N LYS A 165 1.74 6.81 14.66
CA LYS A 165 0.72 7.85 14.45
C LYS A 165 1.05 9.15 15.19
N TRP A 166 1.72 9.09 16.34
CA TRP A 166 1.99 10.29 17.15
C TRP A 166 3.29 10.99 16.74
N SER A 167 4.44 10.32 16.81
CA SER A 167 5.74 10.92 16.38
C SER A 167 5.85 11.11 14.88
N ARG A 168 5.08 10.34 14.08
CA ARG A 168 5.22 10.24 12.62
C ARG A 168 6.51 9.58 12.17
N TRP A 169 7.20 8.85 13.05
CA TRP A 169 8.36 8.05 12.69
C TRP A 169 8.02 7.09 11.56
N VAL A 170 8.83 7.11 10.50
CA VAL A 170 8.65 6.31 9.29
C VAL A 170 9.71 5.22 9.23
N TYR A 171 9.25 4.00 9.00
CA TYR A 171 10.11 2.88 8.67
C TYR A 171 9.63 2.25 7.36
N VAL A 172 10.57 1.90 6.49
CA VAL A 172 10.29 1.31 5.18
C VAL A 172 11.38 0.31 4.88
N GLU A 173 11.03 -0.88 4.42
CA GLU A 173 12.02 -1.84 3.95
C GLU A 173 11.54 -2.51 2.66
N THR A 174 12.48 -2.92 1.82
CA THR A 174 12.14 -3.76 0.66
C THR A 174 11.90 -5.19 1.13
N VAL A 175 10.90 -5.84 0.56
CA VAL A 175 10.51 -7.21 0.92
C VAL A 175 10.47 -8.08 -0.34
N PRO A 176 10.66 -9.41 -0.23
CA PRO A 176 10.63 -10.30 -1.39
C PRO A 176 9.21 -10.46 -1.98
N ASN A 177 8.16 -10.28 -1.17
CA ASN A 177 6.77 -10.43 -1.56
C ASN A 177 5.83 -9.83 -0.49
N GLU A 178 4.52 -9.85 -0.73
CA GLU A 178 3.48 -9.34 0.18
C GLU A 178 2.79 -10.47 1.00
N GLN A 179 3.53 -11.54 1.29
CA GLN A 179 3.03 -12.69 2.06
C GLN A 179 3.26 -12.53 3.57
N VAL A 180 2.66 -13.44 4.34
CA VAL A 180 2.63 -13.35 5.81
C VAL A 180 4.00 -13.39 6.46
N GLU A 181 4.95 -14.15 5.91
CA GLU A 181 6.31 -14.19 6.45
C GLU A 181 7.00 -12.84 6.27
N ALA A 182 6.99 -12.28 5.06
CA ALA A 182 7.56 -10.97 4.78
C ALA A 182 6.90 -9.88 5.62
N LEU A 183 5.58 -9.93 5.79
CA LEU A 183 4.83 -9.01 6.66
C LEU A 183 5.31 -9.11 8.11
N SER A 184 5.42 -10.32 8.62
CA SER A 184 5.79 -10.58 10.02
C SER A 184 7.20 -10.11 10.31
N ARG A 185 8.14 -10.43 9.41
CA ARG A 185 9.54 -10.00 9.50
C ARG A 185 9.63 -8.49 9.47
N ALA A 186 9.00 -7.84 8.49
CA ALA A 186 9.12 -6.41 8.31
C ALA A 186 8.43 -5.61 9.43
N LEU A 187 7.32 -6.11 9.96
CA LEU A 187 6.66 -5.53 11.11
C LEU A 187 7.58 -5.58 12.35
N ILE A 188 8.23 -6.72 12.59
CA ILE A 188 9.14 -6.89 13.72
C ILE A 188 10.37 -5.98 13.58
N SER A 189 10.97 -5.89 12.39
CA SER A 189 12.06 -4.95 12.10
C SER A 189 11.62 -3.49 12.32
N SER A 190 10.36 -3.16 12.01
CA SER A 190 9.82 -1.83 12.29
C SER A 190 9.73 -1.53 13.79
N PHE A 191 9.38 -2.52 14.62
CA PHE A 191 9.38 -2.36 16.09
C PHE A 191 10.78 -2.08 16.62
N GLU A 192 11.80 -2.73 16.07
CA GLU A 192 13.19 -2.44 16.41
C GLU A 192 13.57 -1.00 16.04
N SER A 193 13.18 -0.53 14.84
CA SER A 193 13.36 0.87 14.43
C SER A 193 12.65 1.86 15.37
N PHE A 194 11.44 1.53 15.82
CA PHE A 194 10.69 2.34 16.77
C PHE A 194 11.36 2.34 18.15
N GLY A 195 12.09 1.29 18.51
CA GLY A 195 12.61 1.04 19.85
C GLY A 195 11.57 0.39 20.78
N GLY A 196 10.53 -0.23 20.23
CA GLY A 196 9.46 -0.85 21.00
C GLY A 196 8.21 -1.21 20.19
N VAL A 197 7.27 -1.88 20.83
CA VAL A 197 6.01 -2.34 20.27
C VAL A 197 4.87 -1.39 20.66
N PRO A 198 4.12 -0.83 19.69
CA PRO A 198 2.96 0.03 19.97
C PRO A 198 1.77 -0.78 20.49
N LEU A 199 0.77 -0.13 21.10
CA LEU A 199 -0.45 -0.79 21.58
C LEU A 199 -1.20 -1.51 20.47
N SER A 200 -1.43 -0.85 19.35
CA SER A 200 -2.20 -1.36 18.23
C SER A 200 -1.49 -1.12 16.90
N CYS A 201 -1.58 -2.12 16.03
CA CYS A 201 -1.05 -2.11 14.67
C CYS A 201 -2.23 -2.14 13.69
N VAL A 202 -2.34 -1.09 12.90
CA VAL A 202 -3.43 -0.89 11.94
C VAL A 202 -2.98 -1.32 10.55
N PHE A 203 -3.77 -2.19 9.91
CA PHE A 203 -3.49 -2.71 8.56
C PHE A 203 -4.66 -2.47 7.60
N ASP A 204 -4.34 -2.29 6.31
CA ASP A 204 -5.33 -2.10 5.24
C ASP A 204 -5.55 -3.38 4.38
N ASN A 205 -4.62 -4.35 4.42
CA ASN A 205 -4.73 -5.59 3.67
C ASN A 205 -5.21 -6.77 4.55
N PRO A 206 -6.51 -7.10 4.52
CA PRO A 206 -7.02 -8.19 5.34
C PRO A 206 -6.58 -9.56 4.85
N LYS A 207 -6.22 -9.79 3.58
CA LYS A 207 -5.97 -11.16 3.07
C LYS A 207 -4.66 -11.78 3.57
N THR A 208 -3.64 -10.98 3.79
CA THR A 208 -2.35 -11.47 4.35
C THR A 208 -2.48 -11.82 5.84
N ILE A 209 -3.46 -11.20 6.52
CA ILE A 209 -3.66 -11.26 7.96
C ILE A 209 -4.80 -12.21 8.35
N VAL A 210 -5.82 -12.31 7.48
CA VAL A 210 -7.06 -13.04 7.67
C VAL A 210 -7.24 -14.03 6.53
N THR A 211 -7.35 -15.30 6.91
CA THR A 211 -7.59 -16.41 5.98
C THR A 211 -9.06 -16.45 5.54
N SER A 212 -10.00 -16.22 6.47
CA SER A 212 -11.44 -16.23 6.16
C SER A 212 -12.25 -15.34 7.13
N ARG A 213 -13.48 -14.99 6.74
CA ARG A 213 -14.45 -14.28 7.60
C ARG A 213 -15.80 -14.97 7.53
N TYR A 214 -16.35 -15.33 8.68
CA TYR A 214 -17.70 -15.89 8.84
C TYR A 214 -18.51 -15.01 9.78
N GLY A 215 -19.36 -14.13 9.22
CA GLY A 215 -20.08 -13.12 10.01
C GLY A 215 -19.11 -12.19 10.75
N HIS A 216 -19.21 -12.14 12.08
CA HIS A 216 -18.30 -11.39 12.96
C HIS A 216 -17.01 -12.14 13.33
N ARG A 217 -16.89 -13.42 12.98
CA ARG A 217 -15.72 -14.25 13.30
C ARG A 217 -14.65 -14.08 12.23
N ILE A 218 -13.48 -13.64 12.65
CA ILE A 218 -12.29 -13.49 11.82
C ILE A 218 -11.39 -14.71 12.05
N GLU A 219 -11.07 -15.44 10.98
CA GLU A 219 -10.07 -16.50 11.02
C GLU A 219 -8.71 -15.93 10.63
N TRP A 220 -7.84 -15.77 11.62
CA TRP A 220 -6.51 -15.19 11.41
C TRP A 220 -5.58 -16.18 10.70
N ASN A 221 -4.62 -15.65 9.95
CA ASN A 221 -3.51 -16.46 9.48
C ASN A 221 -2.73 -16.98 10.71
N PRO A 222 -2.54 -18.30 10.88
CA PRO A 222 -1.89 -18.86 12.07
C PRO A 222 -0.47 -18.33 12.31
N THR A 223 0.28 -18.06 11.24
CA THR A 223 1.63 -17.50 11.32
C THR A 223 1.59 -16.07 11.85
N PHE A 224 0.63 -15.27 11.40
CA PHE A 224 0.48 -13.89 11.87
C PHE A 224 -0.07 -13.85 13.31
N GLN A 225 -1.00 -14.74 13.65
CA GLN A 225 -1.52 -14.87 15.01
C GLN A 225 -0.41 -15.18 16.01
N GLN A 226 0.56 -16.02 15.64
CA GLN A 226 1.74 -16.27 16.46
C GLN A 226 2.46 -14.95 16.80
N VAL A 227 2.71 -14.11 15.80
CA VAL A 227 3.42 -12.82 15.95
C VAL A 227 2.66 -11.87 16.86
N VAL A 228 1.33 -11.79 16.70
CA VAL A 228 0.45 -10.98 17.55
C VAL A 228 0.57 -11.38 19.02
N VAL A 229 0.57 -12.69 19.31
CA VAL A 229 0.69 -13.23 20.66
C VAL A 229 2.10 -13.02 21.23
N ASP A 230 3.13 -13.36 20.45
CA ASP A 230 4.53 -13.31 20.88
C ASP A 230 4.97 -11.85 21.15
N TYR A 231 4.54 -10.88 20.32
CA TYR A 231 4.85 -9.45 20.49
C TYR A 231 3.79 -8.63 21.24
N ARG A 232 2.65 -9.24 21.59
CA ARG A 232 1.60 -8.66 22.45
C ARG A 232 1.11 -7.29 21.99
N PHE A 233 0.66 -7.20 20.74
CA PHE A 233 0.00 -6.00 20.19
C PHE A 233 -1.42 -6.30 19.73
N ALA A 234 -2.29 -5.30 19.73
CA ALA A 234 -3.62 -5.42 19.14
C ALA A 234 -3.53 -5.26 17.61
N CYS A 235 -4.26 -6.09 16.85
CA CYS A 235 -4.32 -5.95 15.41
C CYS A 235 -5.67 -5.33 15.00
N GLU A 236 -5.61 -4.16 14.38
CA GLU A 236 -6.78 -3.47 13.85
C GLU A 236 -6.78 -3.50 12.34
N MET A 237 -7.92 -3.88 11.76
CA MET A 237 -8.11 -3.88 10.32
C MET A 237 -9.01 -2.73 9.90
N CYS A 238 -8.64 -2.06 8.83
CA CYS A 238 -9.53 -1.09 8.21
C CYS A 238 -10.77 -1.79 7.66
N THR A 239 -11.96 -1.23 7.95
CA THR A 239 -13.21 -1.73 7.37
C THR A 239 -13.21 -1.46 5.87
N PRO A 240 -13.34 -2.49 5.01
CA PRO A 240 -13.42 -2.29 3.57
C PRO A 240 -14.58 -1.35 3.22
N LYS A 241 -14.34 -0.37 2.34
CA LYS A 241 -15.33 0.58 1.81
C LYS A 241 -15.82 1.70 2.74
N ARG A 242 -15.25 1.87 3.95
CA ARG A 242 -15.49 3.04 4.82
C ARG A 242 -14.26 3.96 4.94
N GLY A 243 -13.65 4.28 3.80
CA GLY A 243 -12.51 5.23 3.75
C GLY A 243 -12.84 6.63 4.30
N ASN A 244 -14.12 6.99 4.34
CA ASN A 244 -14.59 8.30 4.80
C ASN A 244 -14.76 8.42 6.32
N GLU A 245 -14.85 7.31 7.07
CA GLU A 245 -14.90 7.34 8.54
C GLU A 245 -13.51 7.50 9.15
N LYS A 246 -12.47 7.23 8.37
CA LYS A 246 -11.10 7.27 8.84
C LYS A 246 -10.53 8.67 8.63
N GLY A 247 -10.77 9.51 9.63
CA GLY A 247 -10.02 10.73 9.87
C GLY A 247 -8.55 10.65 9.45
N SER A 248 -8.18 11.35 8.38
CA SER A 248 -6.78 11.54 7.94
C SER A 248 -5.93 10.25 8.05
N VAL A 249 -6.30 9.22 7.30
CA VAL A 249 -5.31 8.21 6.92
C VAL A 249 -4.43 8.85 5.88
N GLU A 250 -3.25 9.28 6.29
CA GLU A 250 -2.22 9.63 5.33
C GLU A 250 -1.92 8.37 4.52
N ASN A 251 -2.01 8.47 3.19
CA ASN A 251 -1.64 7.39 2.28
C ASN A 251 -0.12 7.15 2.39
N LEU A 252 0.27 6.25 3.30
CA LEU A 252 1.67 5.97 3.61
C LEU A 252 2.41 5.42 2.37
N VAL A 253 1.80 4.49 1.65
CA VAL A 253 2.36 3.93 0.41
C VAL A 253 2.54 5.02 -0.64
N GLY A 254 1.55 5.88 -0.82
CA GLY A 254 1.61 7.03 -1.73
C GLY A 254 2.70 8.03 -1.33
N PHE A 255 2.88 8.27 -0.03
CA PHE A 255 3.96 9.10 0.50
C PHE A 255 5.33 8.53 0.13
N VAL A 256 5.58 7.24 0.36
CA VAL A 256 6.85 6.57 0.02
C VAL A 256 7.10 6.60 -1.49
N LYS A 257 6.09 6.24 -2.30
CA LYS A 257 6.19 6.29 -3.76
C LYS A 257 6.52 7.69 -4.28
N GLY A 258 5.87 8.71 -3.73
CA GLY A 258 6.05 10.09 -4.16
C GLY A 258 7.37 10.73 -3.70
N ASN A 259 7.79 10.47 -2.46
CA ASN A 259 8.91 11.17 -1.82
C ASN A 259 10.24 10.43 -1.91
N PHE A 260 10.23 9.10 -2.06
CA PHE A 260 11.44 8.30 -2.23
C PHE A 260 11.61 7.88 -3.69
N PHE A 261 10.75 6.98 -4.18
CA PHE A 261 10.95 6.34 -5.47
C PHE A 261 10.83 7.28 -6.68
N LYS A 262 9.82 8.16 -6.71
CA LYS A 262 9.56 9.02 -7.88
C LYS A 262 10.67 10.04 -8.16
N VAL A 263 11.31 10.53 -7.11
CA VAL A 263 12.29 11.64 -7.16
C VAL A 263 13.73 11.16 -7.16
N ARG A 264 13.97 9.85 -7.19
CA ARG A 264 15.31 9.25 -7.17
C ARG A 264 15.56 8.38 -8.40
N ARG A 265 16.82 8.08 -8.62
CA ARG A 265 17.34 7.14 -9.63
C ARG A 265 18.33 6.23 -8.91
N PHE A 266 18.35 4.97 -9.31
CA PHE A 266 19.12 3.93 -8.63
C PHE A 266 20.03 3.25 -9.65
N HIS A 267 21.30 3.08 -9.30
CA HIS A 267 22.24 2.33 -10.15
C HIS A 267 21.86 0.86 -10.23
N ASP A 268 21.63 0.25 -9.08
CA ASP A 268 21.25 -1.15 -8.88
C ASP A 268 20.46 -1.29 -7.57
N ARG A 269 20.17 -2.53 -7.16
CA ARG A 269 19.43 -2.79 -5.93
C ARG A 269 20.20 -2.43 -4.66
N GLU A 270 21.52 -2.55 -4.65
CA GLU A 270 22.34 -2.19 -3.50
C GLU A 270 22.31 -0.67 -3.27
N ASP A 271 22.42 0.10 -4.34
CA ASP A 271 22.27 1.55 -4.32
C ASP A 271 20.87 1.99 -3.87
N LEU A 272 19.83 1.29 -4.29
CA LEU A 272 18.48 1.52 -3.78
C LEU A 272 18.41 1.37 -2.25
N LEU A 273 18.96 0.29 -1.70
CA LEU A 273 18.97 0.05 -0.25
C LEU A 273 19.78 1.12 0.50
N ARG A 274 20.94 1.52 -0.05
CA ARG A 274 21.78 2.58 0.52
C ARG A 274 21.06 3.93 0.54
N GLN A 275 20.41 4.29 -0.57
CA GLN A 275 19.59 5.51 -0.65
C GLN A 275 18.37 5.45 0.27
N LEU A 276 17.78 4.28 0.48
CA LEU A 276 16.65 4.09 1.39
C LEU A 276 17.07 4.37 2.83
N ALA A 277 18.22 3.85 3.27
CA ALA A 277 18.78 4.11 4.60
C ALA A 277 19.08 5.60 4.81
N SER A 278 19.67 6.27 3.81
CA SER A 278 19.87 7.73 3.84
C SER A 278 18.54 8.49 3.89
N TRP A 279 17.52 8.02 3.17
CA TRP A 279 16.20 8.64 3.20
C TRP A 279 15.49 8.48 4.54
N HIS A 280 15.71 7.38 5.29
CA HIS A 280 15.23 7.27 6.67
C HIS A 280 15.83 8.34 7.58
N GLN A 281 17.12 8.66 7.41
CA GLN A 281 17.75 9.75 8.15
C GLN A 281 17.09 11.08 7.82
N GLU A 282 16.94 11.37 6.54
CA GLU A 282 16.32 12.61 6.05
C GLU A 282 14.87 12.78 6.55
N VAL A 283 14.02 11.75 6.41
CA VAL A 283 12.60 11.85 6.74
C VAL A 283 12.33 11.88 8.25
N ASN A 284 13.17 11.23 9.05
CA ASN A 284 12.96 11.13 10.49
C ASN A 284 13.70 12.22 11.28
N TYR A 285 14.92 12.61 10.87
CA TYR A 285 15.76 13.50 11.66
C TYR A 285 15.83 14.93 11.12
N GLU A 286 15.77 15.12 9.80
CA GLU A 286 16.03 16.42 9.18
C GLU A 286 14.75 17.17 8.80
N ARG A 287 13.76 16.46 8.23
CA ARG A 287 12.55 17.07 7.66
C ARG A 287 11.42 17.20 8.68
N PRO A 288 10.90 18.42 8.94
CA PRO A 288 9.69 18.57 9.74
C PRO A 288 8.48 17.91 9.08
N CYS A 289 7.70 17.15 9.85
CA CYS A 289 6.47 16.58 9.35
C CYS A 289 5.41 17.67 9.15
N ARG A 290 4.71 17.67 8.01
CA ARG A 290 3.68 18.67 7.70
C ARG A 290 2.58 18.77 8.77
N ALA A 291 2.21 17.63 9.35
CA ALA A 291 1.13 17.55 10.33
C ALA A 291 1.52 18.12 11.71
N THR A 292 2.78 17.94 12.11
CA THR A 292 3.28 18.25 13.46
C THR A 292 4.18 19.49 13.50
N ARG A 293 4.66 19.95 12.34
CA ARG A 293 5.63 21.04 12.15
C ARG A 293 7.00 20.82 12.80
N VAL A 294 7.26 19.61 13.31
CA VAL A 294 8.53 19.19 13.91
C VAL A 294 9.00 17.88 13.30
N THR A 295 10.28 17.55 13.46
CA THR A 295 10.85 16.30 12.93
C THR A 295 10.36 15.10 13.75
N PRO A 296 10.15 13.91 13.14
CA PRO A 296 9.82 12.71 13.90
C PRO A 296 10.78 12.38 15.04
N ALA A 297 12.08 12.60 14.83
CA ALA A 297 13.13 12.38 15.82
C ALA A 297 12.96 13.25 17.08
N SER A 298 12.47 14.49 16.94
CA SER A 298 12.19 15.34 18.11
C SER A 298 11.08 14.80 19.02
N ARG A 299 10.25 13.89 18.51
CA ARG A 299 9.11 13.31 19.22
C ARG A 299 9.34 11.85 19.64
N ILE A 300 10.04 11.06 18.82
CA ILE A 300 10.15 9.60 19.03
C ILE A 300 10.64 9.22 20.43
N GLU A 301 11.49 10.04 21.05
CA GLU A 301 12.02 9.79 22.38
C GLU A 301 10.95 9.82 23.48
N GLU A 302 9.95 10.69 23.35
CA GLU A 302 8.79 10.69 24.24
C GLU A 302 7.87 9.49 23.97
N GLU A 303 7.73 9.12 22.70
CA GLU A 303 6.89 7.99 22.31
C GLU A 303 7.47 6.65 22.77
N ARG A 304 8.79 6.47 22.69
CA ARG A 304 9.51 5.27 23.15
C ARG A 304 9.24 4.93 24.61
N LYS A 305 9.06 5.94 25.46
CA LYS A 305 8.71 5.76 26.89
C LYS A 305 7.33 5.10 27.08
N ARG A 306 6.49 5.09 26.06
CA ARG A 306 5.15 4.49 26.05
C ARG A 306 5.08 3.21 25.22
N LEU A 307 6.11 2.89 24.44
CA LEU A 307 6.20 1.63 23.72
C LEU A 307 6.55 0.49 24.69
N ARG A 308 6.04 -0.71 24.40
CA ARG A 308 6.44 -1.91 25.14
C ARG A 308 7.80 -2.38 24.64
N PRO A 309 8.66 -2.95 25.50
CA PRO A 309 9.94 -3.48 25.05
C PRO A 309 9.74 -4.62 24.03
N LEU A 310 10.70 -4.79 23.11
CA LEU A 310 10.69 -5.95 22.22
C LEU A 310 10.93 -7.22 23.07
N PRO A 311 10.02 -8.21 23.04
CA PRO A 311 10.19 -9.42 23.83
C PRO A 311 11.27 -10.35 23.26
N ILE A 312 11.45 -10.34 21.93
CA ILE A 312 12.43 -11.15 21.21
C ILE A 312 13.05 -10.23 20.14
N PRO A 313 14.38 -10.22 19.96
CA PRO A 313 15.01 -9.49 18.87
C PRO A 313 14.59 -10.03 17.48
N PRO A 314 14.52 -9.19 16.43
CA PRO A 314 14.14 -9.63 15.08
C PRO A 314 14.99 -10.79 14.53
N SER A 315 16.29 -10.76 14.80
CA SER A 315 17.27 -11.78 14.37
C SER A 315 17.06 -13.14 15.04
N GLU A 316 16.46 -13.16 16.23
CA GLU A 316 16.24 -14.37 17.03
C GLU A 316 14.78 -14.86 16.97
N TYR A 317 13.88 -14.10 16.37
CA TYR A 317 12.49 -14.51 16.28
C TYR A 317 12.29 -15.60 15.22
N ALA A 318 11.64 -16.70 15.60
CA ALA A 318 11.30 -17.79 14.69
C ALA A 318 9.80 -17.90 14.44
N LEU A 319 9.44 -17.99 13.16
CA LEU A 319 8.10 -18.39 12.75
C LEU A 319 7.97 -19.90 12.88
N ARG A 320 6.86 -20.38 13.44
CA ARG A 320 6.66 -21.80 13.78
C ARG A 320 5.68 -22.42 12.80
N PHE A 321 6.09 -23.55 12.21
CA PHE A 321 5.27 -24.30 11.27
C PHE A 321 5.16 -25.76 11.72
N PRO A 322 3.95 -26.33 11.80
CA PRO A 322 3.79 -27.76 11.98
C PRO A 322 4.24 -28.47 10.69
N VAL A 323 5.12 -29.44 10.83
CA VAL A 323 5.63 -30.24 9.71
C VAL A 323 5.68 -31.72 10.12
N ARG A 324 5.91 -32.60 9.16
CA ARG A 324 6.08 -34.03 9.40
C ARG A 324 7.35 -34.51 8.72
N VAL A 325 8.10 -35.37 9.40
CA VAL A 325 9.27 -36.02 8.80
C VAL A 325 8.78 -37.08 7.82
N GLY A 326 9.17 -36.94 6.56
CA GLY A 326 8.76 -37.84 5.48
C GLY A 326 9.43 -39.21 5.54
N PRO A 327 9.04 -40.13 4.64
CA PRO A 327 9.59 -41.49 4.57
C PRO A 327 11.07 -41.54 4.14
N THR A 328 11.62 -40.44 3.62
CA THR A 328 13.05 -40.31 3.28
C THR A 328 13.87 -39.73 4.44
N ALA A 329 13.31 -39.67 5.66
CA ALA A 329 13.89 -38.98 6.81
C ALA A 329 14.19 -37.50 6.52
N GLU A 330 13.36 -36.84 5.72
CA GLU A 330 13.53 -35.43 5.35
C GLU A 330 12.23 -34.65 5.61
N VAL A 331 12.38 -33.39 5.96
CA VAL A 331 11.27 -32.41 6.02
C VAL A 331 11.33 -31.53 4.78
N SER A 332 10.22 -31.49 4.03
CA SER A 332 10.07 -30.57 2.90
C SER A 332 9.36 -29.29 3.35
N PHE A 333 9.96 -28.14 3.09
CA PHE A 333 9.36 -26.83 3.41
C PHE A 333 9.75 -25.78 2.36
N GLN A 334 8.74 -25.10 1.78
CA GLN A 334 8.91 -24.06 0.75
C GLN A 334 9.88 -24.48 -0.40
N GLY A 335 9.76 -25.72 -0.89
CA GLY A 335 10.60 -26.24 -1.99
C GLY A 335 12.02 -26.67 -1.58
N ARG A 336 12.38 -26.58 -0.30
CA ARG A 336 13.66 -27.04 0.26
C ARG A 336 13.47 -28.32 1.07
N ARG A 337 14.52 -29.15 1.17
CA ARG A 337 14.53 -30.39 1.95
C ARG A 337 15.59 -30.34 3.04
N TYR A 338 15.23 -30.78 4.24
CA TYR A 338 16.11 -30.80 5.42
C TYR A 338 16.16 -32.22 5.99
N SER A 339 17.35 -32.80 6.08
CA SER A 339 17.53 -34.15 6.63
C SER A 339 17.25 -34.20 8.13
N MET A 340 16.61 -35.25 8.58
CA MET A 340 16.44 -35.62 9.98
C MET A 340 17.06 -37.02 10.22
N PRO A 341 17.26 -37.45 11.47
CA PRO A 341 17.63 -38.83 11.77
C PRO A 341 16.60 -39.83 11.21
N ALA A 342 17.05 -41.02 10.81
CA ALA A 342 16.17 -42.05 10.24
C ALA A 342 15.08 -42.49 11.24
N GLU A 343 15.41 -42.46 12.53
CA GLU A 343 14.51 -42.78 13.64
C GLU A 343 13.41 -41.72 13.84
N ALA A 344 13.54 -40.56 13.19
CA ALA A 344 12.55 -39.50 13.17
C ALA A 344 11.47 -39.68 12.09
N MET A 345 11.62 -40.66 11.19
CA MET A 345 10.65 -40.89 10.11
C MET A 345 9.22 -41.05 10.62
N GLY A 346 8.29 -40.32 9.97
CA GLY A 346 6.88 -40.36 10.31
C GLY A 346 6.45 -39.54 11.53
N LEU A 347 7.40 -39.01 12.31
CA LEU A 347 7.10 -38.14 13.46
C LEU A 347 6.60 -36.77 13.03
N ASN A 348 5.72 -36.20 13.86
CA ASN A 348 5.36 -34.78 13.77
C ASN A 348 6.48 -33.94 14.36
N ALA A 349 6.76 -32.80 13.74
CA ALA A 349 7.79 -31.87 14.17
C ALA A 349 7.30 -30.42 14.09
N THR A 350 7.98 -29.53 14.80
CA THR A 350 7.82 -28.08 14.64
C THR A 350 9.05 -27.54 13.94
N LEU A 351 8.84 -26.86 12.81
CA LEU A 351 9.87 -26.12 12.10
C LEU A 351 9.87 -24.68 12.60
N PHE A 352 11.00 -24.24 13.15
CA PHE A 352 11.30 -22.87 13.55
C PHE A 352 12.13 -22.21 12.44
N LEU A 353 11.49 -21.31 11.70
CA LEU A 353 12.09 -20.56 10.59
C LEU A 353 12.63 -19.24 11.12
N TYR A 354 13.95 -19.11 11.19
CA TYR A 354 14.66 -17.86 11.51
C TYR A 354 15.02 -17.11 10.20
N PRO A 355 15.59 -15.89 10.28
CA PRO A 355 16.07 -15.19 9.08
C PRO A 355 17.14 -15.97 8.31
N GLU A 356 18.10 -16.60 9.00
CA GLU A 356 19.27 -17.25 8.38
C GLU A 356 19.32 -18.78 8.56
N ARG A 357 18.47 -19.34 9.42
CA ARG A 357 18.50 -20.76 9.77
C ARG A 357 17.11 -21.37 9.93
N VAL A 358 17.06 -22.69 9.85
CA VAL A 358 15.89 -23.50 10.15
C VAL A 358 16.25 -24.43 11.30
N ARG A 359 15.42 -24.49 12.33
CA ARG A 359 15.53 -25.49 13.41
C ARG A 359 14.30 -26.39 13.39
N ILE A 360 14.49 -27.70 13.37
CA ILE A 360 13.41 -28.68 13.30
C ILE A 360 13.45 -29.49 14.57
N MET A 361 12.35 -29.44 15.33
CA MET A 361 12.26 -30.07 16.64
C MET A 361 11.13 -31.09 16.66
N THR A 362 11.45 -32.31 17.08
CA THR A 362 10.47 -33.33 17.51
C THR A 362 10.51 -33.46 19.03
N ASP A 363 9.79 -34.43 19.57
CA ASP A 363 9.92 -34.89 20.95
C ASP A 363 11.32 -35.40 21.34
N ARG A 364 12.08 -35.90 20.36
CA ARG A 364 13.36 -36.62 20.55
C ARG A 364 14.55 -35.99 19.84
N PHE A 365 14.30 -35.20 18.79
CA PHE A 365 15.35 -34.67 17.92
C PHE A 365 15.25 -33.15 17.80
N ASP A 366 16.40 -32.50 17.69
CA ASP A 366 16.51 -31.06 17.54
C ASP A 366 17.67 -30.74 16.59
N GLU A 367 17.32 -30.36 15.37
CA GLU A 367 18.26 -30.26 14.26
C GLU A 367 18.26 -28.86 13.65
N VAL A 368 19.44 -28.34 13.35
CA VAL A 368 19.62 -26.99 12.81
C VAL A 368 20.25 -27.06 11.43
N HIS A 369 19.67 -26.32 10.49
CA HIS A 369 20.06 -26.24 9.10
C HIS A 369 20.22 -24.78 8.65
N PRO A 370 21.06 -24.51 7.64
CA PRO A 370 20.99 -23.26 6.90
C PRO A 370 19.61 -23.11 6.26
N ARG A 371 19.05 -21.90 6.26
CA ARG A 371 17.73 -21.63 5.66
C ARG A 371 17.70 -21.83 4.15
N ASP A 372 18.77 -21.44 3.48
CA ASP A 372 18.85 -21.44 2.01
C ASP A 372 20.05 -22.28 1.54
N PRO A 373 19.93 -23.62 1.55
CA PRO A 373 20.98 -24.49 1.00
C PRO A 373 21.12 -24.27 -0.51
N SER A 374 22.37 -24.28 -1.01
CA SER A 374 22.73 -23.92 -2.40
C SER A 374 22.04 -24.77 -3.48
N ASN A 375 21.73 -26.02 -3.17
CA ASN A 375 21.07 -27.01 -4.03
C ASN A 375 19.61 -27.30 -3.61
N GLY A 376 19.06 -26.53 -2.68
CA GLY A 376 17.73 -26.78 -2.10
C GLY A 376 17.65 -27.95 -1.12
N VAL A 377 18.77 -28.61 -0.81
CA VAL A 377 18.84 -29.77 0.10
C VAL A 377 19.90 -29.56 1.17
N SER A 378 19.50 -29.56 2.43
CA SER A 378 20.42 -29.54 3.56
C SER A 378 20.51 -30.92 4.21
N THR A 379 21.64 -31.59 4.02
CA THR A 379 21.93 -32.89 4.64
C THR A 379 23.02 -32.74 5.69
N LEU A 380 22.73 -33.08 6.96
CA LEU A 380 23.75 -33.14 8.00
C LEU A 380 24.53 -34.45 7.89
N SER A 381 25.85 -34.39 8.05
CA SER A 381 26.73 -35.57 7.88
C SER A 381 26.33 -36.75 8.76
N LYS A 382 25.93 -36.49 10.02
CA LYS A 382 25.43 -37.52 10.94
C LYS A 382 24.17 -38.24 10.44
N HIS A 383 23.28 -37.54 9.73
CA HIS A 383 22.06 -38.13 9.19
C HIS A 383 22.36 -38.96 7.95
N ALA A 384 23.31 -38.54 7.11
CA ALA A 384 23.73 -39.31 5.95
C ALA A 384 24.27 -40.70 6.35
N THR A 385 25.09 -40.75 7.41
CA THR A 385 25.63 -42.01 7.94
C THR A 385 24.54 -42.89 8.57
N SER A 386 23.65 -42.33 9.40
CA SER A 386 22.54 -43.09 10.02
C SER A 386 21.55 -43.62 8.98
N ALA A 387 21.19 -42.81 7.98
CA ALA A 387 20.33 -43.22 6.89
C ALA A 387 20.94 -44.40 6.11
N LEU A 388 22.21 -44.32 5.74
CA LEU A 388 22.90 -45.40 5.03
C LEU A 388 22.91 -46.71 5.83
N ALA A 389 23.10 -46.65 7.15
CA ALA A 389 23.07 -47.81 8.03
C ALA A 389 21.68 -48.47 8.11
N THR A 390 20.62 -47.66 7.91
CA THR A 390 19.23 -48.12 7.98
C THR A 390 18.70 -48.65 6.64
N VAL A 391 19.30 -48.22 5.52
CA VAL A 391 18.89 -48.66 4.19
C VAL A 391 19.17 -50.16 4.00
N ALA A 392 18.11 -50.92 3.77
CA ALA A 392 18.17 -52.37 3.61
C ALA A 392 18.74 -52.78 2.24
N GLY A 393 19.68 -53.74 2.27
CA GLY A 393 20.22 -54.39 1.09
C GLY A 393 21.25 -53.56 0.32
N ARG A 394 22.22 -54.26 -0.29
CA ARG A 394 23.34 -53.66 -1.02
C ARG A 394 22.88 -52.70 -2.13
N ARG A 395 21.83 -53.08 -2.87
CA ARG A 395 21.27 -52.27 -3.96
C ARG A 395 20.66 -50.95 -3.46
N GLY A 396 19.95 -50.99 -2.33
CA GLY A 396 19.38 -49.80 -1.71
C GLY A 396 20.47 -48.83 -1.25
N GLN A 397 21.52 -49.36 -0.61
CA GLN A 397 22.67 -48.58 -0.16
C GLN A 397 23.39 -47.90 -1.33
N LEU A 398 23.60 -48.61 -2.44
CA LEU A 398 24.19 -48.05 -3.66
C LEU A 398 23.32 -46.94 -4.26
N TYR A 399 21.99 -47.11 -4.28
CA TYR A 399 21.07 -46.08 -4.74
C TYR A 399 21.08 -44.84 -3.84
N TYR A 400 21.15 -45.03 -2.52
CA TYR A 400 21.28 -43.93 -1.57
C TYR A 400 22.58 -43.16 -1.78
N MET A 401 23.73 -43.86 -1.87
CA MET A 401 25.03 -43.24 -2.14
C MET A 401 25.01 -42.46 -3.46
N ARG A 402 24.47 -43.07 -4.54
CA ARG A 402 24.33 -42.41 -5.84
C ARG A 402 23.49 -41.15 -5.75
N GLN A 403 22.37 -41.20 -5.04
CA GLN A 403 21.50 -40.04 -4.84
C GLN A 403 22.21 -38.92 -4.08
N ARG A 404 22.99 -39.23 -3.04
CA ARG A 404 23.78 -38.23 -2.30
C ARG A 404 24.85 -37.58 -3.17
N VAL A 405 25.46 -38.31 -4.11
CA VAL A 405 26.38 -37.73 -5.09
C VAL A 405 25.65 -36.79 -6.05
N LEU A 406 24.47 -37.18 -6.54
CA LEU A 406 23.66 -36.31 -7.42
C LEU A 406 23.21 -35.02 -6.75
N GLU A 407 23.01 -35.04 -5.42
CA GLU A 407 22.66 -33.84 -4.65
C GLU A 407 23.78 -32.81 -4.60
N VAL A 408 25.04 -33.15 -4.88
CA VAL A 408 26.13 -32.16 -5.04
C VAL A 408 25.83 -31.20 -6.20
N GLY A 409 25.00 -31.61 -7.16
CA GLY A 409 24.49 -30.78 -8.25
C GLY A 409 25.04 -31.19 -9.61
N SER A 410 24.90 -30.29 -10.59
CA SER A 410 25.14 -30.57 -12.01
C SER A 410 26.56 -31.02 -12.34
N VAL A 411 27.56 -30.63 -11.53
CA VAL A 411 28.94 -31.10 -11.70
C VAL A 411 29.04 -32.59 -11.44
N ALA A 412 28.45 -33.07 -10.34
CA ALA A 412 28.47 -34.48 -9.98
C ALA A 412 27.59 -35.32 -10.92
N GLU A 413 26.47 -34.77 -11.40
CA GLU A 413 25.65 -35.39 -12.43
C GLU A 413 26.44 -35.61 -13.73
N ARG A 414 27.15 -34.58 -14.22
CA ARG A 414 28.01 -34.72 -15.42
C ARG A 414 29.10 -35.74 -15.21
N PHE A 415 29.78 -35.70 -14.07
CA PHE A 415 30.81 -36.70 -13.73
C PHE A 415 30.24 -38.12 -13.74
N LEU A 416 29.13 -38.36 -13.04
CA LEU A 416 28.50 -39.68 -13.02
C LEU A 416 28.02 -40.11 -14.41
N THR A 417 27.51 -39.18 -15.23
CA THR A 417 27.10 -39.44 -16.61
C THR A 417 28.29 -39.93 -17.43
N GLU A 418 29.42 -39.22 -17.40
CA GLU A 418 30.63 -39.62 -18.12
C GLU A 418 31.12 -40.99 -17.66
N VAL A 419 31.23 -41.25 -16.35
CA VAL A 419 31.74 -42.53 -15.85
C VAL A 419 30.78 -43.70 -16.17
N VAL A 420 29.47 -43.50 -16.04
CA VAL A 420 28.46 -44.54 -16.31
C VAL A 420 28.39 -44.88 -17.79
N HIS A 421 28.41 -43.87 -18.68
CA HIS A 421 28.27 -44.07 -20.12
C HIS A 421 29.58 -44.42 -20.82
N ALA A 422 30.75 -44.00 -20.31
CA ALA A 422 32.04 -44.39 -20.86
C ALA A 422 32.40 -45.85 -20.56
N HIS A 423 31.97 -46.39 -19.41
CA HIS A 423 32.36 -47.73 -18.95
C HIS A 423 31.16 -48.61 -18.55
N PRO A 424 30.20 -48.86 -19.45
CA PRO A 424 28.92 -49.50 -19.11
C PRO A 424 29.05 -50.95 -18.60
N ARG A 425 30.17 -51.62 -18.85
CA ARG A 425 30.43 -53.01 -18.42
C ARG A 425 31.24 -53.13 -17.11
N ALA A 426 31.76 -52.02 -16.57
CA ALA A 426 32.58 -52.03 -15.37
C ALA A 426 31.79 -52.02 -14.06
N TRP A 427 30.46 -51.87 -14.14
CA TRP A 427 29.59 -51.71 -12.97
C TRP A 427 28.81 -52.98 -12.66
N SER A 428 28.97 -53.52 -11.45
CA SER A 428 28.04 -54.50 -10.87
C SER A 428 27.05 -53.75 -9.97
N TRP A 429 25.75 -53.89 -10.27
CA TRP A 429 24.64 -53.19 -9.59
C TRP A 429 24.33 -53.73 -8.20
#